data_AF-A0AAV6BJU4-F1
#
_entry.id   AF-A0AAV6BJU4-F1
#
_cell.length_a   1.000
_cell.length_b   1.000
_cell.length_c   1.000
_cell.angle_alpha   90.00
_cell.angle_beta   90.00
_cell.angle_gamma   90.00
#
_symmetry.space_group_name_H-M   'P 1'
#
loop_
_entity.id
_entity.type
_entity.pdbx_description
1 polymer ?
#
loop_
_entity_poly.entity_id
_entity_poly.type
_entity_poly.pdbx_seq_one_letter_code
_entity_poly.pdbx_strand_id
1 'polypeptide(L)'
;MGDDVVSFDPSEFRMTRSTVKKVIRRSAAALCRVYVGGRVVEVTREHKFAKHVNGRFEVVEASELKPGDLLPLHKSFYASRLSDPDVAIADEMVKLSIRAKEVLHSAYKAAGKTYEALAAASGVSRSHLRNVIGPVSCRQSLRRRTLDVLTRELGVEGEWLDAESGATGFKVRPSVQLYELLGYVVADGCFTGDRLSISDKDFDILQLYADKFLQAFGRPARILKGPHRNFELTCHSLPLGRFLRRLLGRGMVRSRQREVPEFVFALSAEHRAAFIRGFFDGEGWVGDHQVCATSSSLYLLIGMQWLLSSVGVDSHIRRAPASGFDKAENADFYTMTISALKRFRDFVGFNSAPKRAKLEARVQRGQAQGSRNELLPRDEVVPILEGLAASHTLHAHPGHQTIYDVIAGRVKPNMATVARLAASFDSAKLREIAEREVVLAEVTSIEDMAGEHTVYDVVLDDTPYFVANQVVTHNCDEEFEAFMLEVFSDWQVTIPEIGTIKATHPPYVILTSNRTRELSDALRRRCLYLWIDYPTYDKEVRIVERKVPGINHRLADEVTRFMESLRRMRLAKVPGVAETLDWAHALAGLHADHLDETLVSETIGCVLKDADDIKRFRAEVQKSGVASFLHVAP
;
A
#
# COMPACT_ATOMS: atom_id res chain seq x y z
N MET A 1 -12.74 -4.28 -0.87
CA MET A 1 -13.69 -3.76 -1.89
C MET A 1 -14.47 -2.67 -1.20
N GLY A 2 -14.32 -1.43 -1.67
CA GLY A 2 -14.65 -0.20 -0.94
C GLY A 2 -13.44 0.71 -0.63
N ASP A 3 -12.25 0.35 -1.08
CA ASP A 3 -11.05 1.19 -0.96
C ASP A 3 -10.97 2.13 -2.17
N ASP A 4 -10.74 3.43 -1.90
CA ASP A 4 -10.53 4.44 -2.93
C ASP A 4 -9.05 4.53 -3.31
N VAL A 5 -8.78 4.61 -4.61
CA VAL A 5 -7.45 4.92 -5.14
C VAL A 5 -7.42 6.32 -5.73
N VAL A 6 -6.23 6.93 -5.75
CA VAL A 6 -6.01 8.16 -6.51
C VAL A 6 -6.09 7.83 -8.00
N SER A 7 -6.94 8.56 -8.70
CA SER A 7 -7.17 8.45 -10.13
C SER A 7 -6.81 9.78 -10.82
N PHE A 8 -6.98 9.82 -12.13
CA PHE A 8 -6.65 10.95 -12.98
C PHE A 8 -7.78 11.21 -13.97
N ASP A 9 -8.13 12.48 -14.10
CA ASP A 9 -9.05 12.98 -15.13
C ASP A 9 -8.24 13.69 -16.23
N PRO A 10 -8.10 13.07 -17.41
CA PRO A 10 -7.34 13.66 -18.52
C PRO A 10 -7.99 14.90 -19.12
N SER A 11 -9.30 15.09 -18.95
CA SER A 11 -10.02 16.24 -19.53
C SER A 11 -9.80 17.52 -18.75
N GLU A 12 -9.67 17.40 -17.42
CA GLU A 12 -9.42 18.52 -16.51
C GLU A 12 -7.96 18.61 -16.04
N PHE A 13 -7.10 17.66 -16.46
CA PHE A 13 -5.70 17.55 -16.04
C PHE A 13 -5.53 17.64 -14.50
N ARG A 14 -6.36 16.89 -13.77
CA ARG A 14 -6.39 16.88 -12.30
C ARG A 14 -6.44 15.46 -11.73
N MET A 15 -6.01 15.31 -10.48
CA MET A 15 -6.22 14.08 -9.73
C MET A 15 -7.67 13.98 -9.27
N THR A 16 -8.19 12.77 -9.26
CA THR A 16 -9.53 12.42 -8.78
C THR A 16 -9.44 11.20 -7.85
N ARG A 17 -10.58 10.69 -7.40
CA ARG A 17 -10.66 9.40 -6.70
C ARG A 17 -11.60 8.48 -7.44
N SER A 18 -11.30 7.19 -7.38
CA SER A 18 -12.16 6.15 -7.93
C SER A 18 -12.13 4.95 -7.01
N THR A 19 -13.28 4.30 -6.87
CA THR A 19 -13.42 3.13 -6.01
C THR A 19 -12.94 1.88 -6.75
N VAL A 20 -12.20 1.02 -6.04
CA VAL A 20 -11.73 -0.25 -6.59
C VAL A 20 -12.86 -1.27 -6.60
N LYS A 21 -13.36 -1.59 -7.80
CA LYS A 21 -14.31 -2.69 -8.05
C LYS A 21 -13.67 -4.05 -7.80
N LYS A 22 -12.47 -4.25 -8.33
CA LYS A 22 -11.81 -5.56 -8.37
C LYS A 22 -10.31 -5.41 -8.42
N VAL A 23 -9.60 -6.30 -7.73
CA VAL A 23 -8.16 -6.50 -7.89
C VAL A 23 -7.95 -7.81 -8.65
N ILE A 24 -7.16 -7.76 -9.71
CA ILE A 24 -6.82 -8.91 -10.55
C ILE A 24 -5.37 -9.27 -10.25
N ARG A 25 -5.12 -10.55 -9.95
CA ARG A 25 -3.77 -11.09 -9.79
C ARG A 25 -3.45 -11.97 -11.00
N ARG A 26 -2.29 -11.78 -11.62
CA ARG A 26 -1.81 -12.58 -12.76
C ARG A 26 -0.34 -12.98 -12.55
N SER A 27 0.13 -13.90 -13.38
CA SER A 27 1.56 -14.20 -13.55
C SER A 27 2.02 -13.62 -14.88
N ALA A 28 3.22 -13.07 -14.93
CA ALA A 28 3.84 -12.54 -16.14
C ALA A 28 5.27 -13.10 -16.28
N ALA A 29 5.63 -13.57 -17.47
CA ALA A 29 6.95 -14.14 -17.75
C ALA A 29 8.07 -13.09 -17.93
N ALA A 30 7.67 -11.83 -18.08
CA ALA A 30 8.57 -10.69 -18.16
C ALA A 30 7.84 -9.41 -17.73
N LEU A 31 8.62 -8.44 -17.24
CA LEU A 31 8.18 -7.07 -16.97
C LEU A 31 9.04 -6.09 -17.77
N CYS A 32 8.58 -4.85 -17.85
CA CYS A 32 9.43 -3.71 -18.17
C CYS A 32 9.40 -2.72 -17.00
N ARG A 33 10.57 -2.19 -16.68
CA ARG A 33 10.76 -1.13 -15.70
C ARG A 33 10.86 0.20 -16.42
N VAL A 34 9.86 1.05 -16.21
CA VAL A 34 9.76 2.36 -16.84
C VAL A 34 10.23 3.42 -15.84
N TYR A 35 11.22 4.20 -16.24
CA TYR A 35 11.70 5.37 -15.49
C TYR A 35 11.11 6.61 -16.12
N VAL A 36 10.42 7.43 -15.32
CA VAL A 36 9.73 8.64 -15.80
C VAL A 36 9.87 9.75 -14.77
N GLY A 37 10.49 10.86 -15.15
CA GLY A 37 10.69 11.99 -14.23
C GLY A 37 11.38 11.63 -12.90
N GLY A 38 12.20 10.58 -12.85
CA GLY A 38 12.81 10.07 -11.61
C GLY A 38 11.88 9.23 -10.73
N ARG A 39 10.74 8.79 -11.25
CA ARG A 39 9.85 7.77 -10.67
C ARG A 39 10.11 6.46 -11.40
N VAL A 40 9.79 5.35 -10.76
CA VAL A 40 10.01 4.02 -11.32
C VAL A 40 8.76 3.18 -11.15
N VAL A 41 8.27 2.60 -12.23
CA VAL A 41 7.14 1.66 -12.20
C VAL A 41 7.52 0.40 -12.99
N GLU A 42 7.16 -0.75 -12.45
CA GLU A 42 7.38 -2.05 -13.09
C GLU A 42 6.03 -2.61 -13.52
N VAL A 43 5.88 -2.88 -14.80
CA VAL A 43 4.62 -3.27 -15.43
C VAL A 43 4.86 -4.37 -16.47
N THR A 44 3.79 -5.00 -16.95
CA THR A 44 3.89 -5.88 -18.12
C THR A 44 4.01 -5.04 -19.40
N ARG A 45 4.46 -5.65 -20.50
CA ARG A 45 4.73 -4.90 -21.75
C ARG A 45 3.44 -4.36 -22.39
N GLU A 46 2.34 -5.05 -22.17
CA GLU A 46 0.98 -4.71 -22.62
C GLU A 46 0.26 -3.73 -21.67
N HIS A 47 0.84 -3.42 -20.50
CA HIS A 47 0.22 -2.49 -19.57
C HIS A 47 0.15 -1.08 -20.17
N LYS A 48 -0.97 -0.39 -19.95
CA LYS A 48 -1.28 0.87 -20.65
C LYS A 48 -0.98 2.09 -19.77
N PHE A 49 -0.56 3.17 -20.42
CA PHE A 49 -0.30 4.47 -19.82
C PHE A 49 -1.07 5.58 -20.54
N ALA A 50 -1.33 6.68 -19.84
CA ALA A 50 -1.75 7.93 -20.45
C ALA A 50 -0.53 8.69 -20.97
N LYS A 51 -0.38 8.83 -22.28
CA LYS A 51 0.68 9.62 -22.91
C LYS A 51 0.14 10.96 -23.38
N HIS A 52 0.79 12.03 -22.96
CA HIS A 52 0.44 13.39 -23.37
C HIS A 52 1.01 13.73 -24.75
N VAL A 53 0.14 14.06 -25.70
CA VAL A 53 0.48 14.43 -27.07
C VAL A 53 -0.36 15.67 -27.45
N ASN A 54 0.31 16.79 -27.75
CA ASN A 54 -0.32 18.01 -28.28
C ASN A 54 -1.57 18.50 -27.51
N GLY A 55 -1.52 18.51 -26.18
CA GLY A 55 -2.63 18.98 -25.32
C GLY A 55 -3.73 17.95 -25.09
N ARG A 56 -3.50 16.68 -25.45
CA ARG A 56 -4.44 15.56 -25.24
C ARG A 56 -3.72 14.36 -24.67
N PHE A 57 -4.49 13.41 -24.13
CA PHE A 57 -3.97 12.13 -23.65
C PHE A 57 -4.39 11.00 -24.59
N GLU A 58 -3.41 10.22 -25.02
CA GLU A 58 -3.59 8.99 -25.77
C GLU A 58 -3.23 7.80 -24.88
N VAL A 59 -3.93 6.68 -25.04
CA VAL A 59 -3.59 5.44 -24.32
C VAL A 59 -2.55 4.69 -25.14
N VAL A 60 -1.43 4.32 -24.50
CA VAL A 60 -0.29 3.65 -25.15
C VAL A 60 0.18 2.49 -24.29
N GLU A 61 0.61 1.39 -24.89
CA GLU A 61 1.20 0.27 -24.18
C GLU A 61 2.64 0.58 -23.73
N ALA A 62 3.09 -0.08 -22.67
CA ALA A 62 4.45 0.04 -22.16
C ALA A 62 5.50 -0.36 -23.22
N SER A 63 5.15 -1.29 -24.11
CA SER A 63 5.96 -1.77 -25.24
C SER A 63 6.20 -0.70 -26.31
N GLU A 64 5.31 0.27 -26.41
CA GLU A 64 5.35 1.35 -27.41
C GLU A 64 5.94 2.65 -26.87
N LEU A 65 6.10 2.77 -25.54
CA LEU A 65 6.73 3.92 -24.90
C LEU A 65 8.19 4.08 -25.33
N LYS A 66 8.62 5.33 -25.47
CA LYS A 66 9.98 5.71 -25.84
C LYS A 66 10.52 6.81 -24.94
N PRO A 67 11.85 6.89 -24.73
CA PRO A 67 12.45 8.02 -24.05
C PRO A 67 12.03 9.35 -24.68
N GLY A 68 11.58 10.29 -23.84
CA GLY A 68 11.02 11.58 -24.25
C GLY A 68 9.48 11.64 -24.27
N ASP A 69 8.79 10.50 -24.25
CA ASP A 69 7.32 10.48 -24.11
C ASP A 69 6.91 11.11 -22.77
N LEU A 70 5.86 11.92 -22.78
CA LEU A 70 5.38 12.64 -21.61
C LEU A 70 4.24 11.88 -20.93
N LEU A 71 4.41 11.50 -19.67
CA LEU A 71 3.36 10.86 -18.86
C LEU A 71 2.96 11.79 -17.71
N PRO A 72 1.67 11.77 -17.30
CA PRO A 72 1.23 12.47 -16.10
C PRO A 72 1.72 11.75 -14.85
N LEU A 73 2.21 12.54 -13.90
CA LEU A 73 2.69 12.12 -12.59
C LEU A 73 1.90 12.80 -11.49
N HIS A 74 1.75 12.10 -10.38
CA HIS A 74 1.17 12.61 -9.14
C HIS A 74 2.25 13.09 -8.18
N LYS A 75 2.16 14.34 -7.70
CA LYS A 75 3.16 14.92 -6.79
C LYS A 75 3.00 14.50 -5.33
N SER A 76 1.78 14.23 -4.87
CA SER A 76 1.47 14.17 -3.43
C SER A 76 0.98 12.79 -3.00
N PHE A 77 1.73 12.06 -2.19
CA PHE A 77 1.17 10.85 -1.58
C PHE A 77 0.41 11.19 -0.29
N TYR A 78 -0.93 11.13 -0.33
CA TYR A 78 -1.75 11.27 0.87
C TYR A 78 -1.84 9.94 1.61
N ALA A 79 -1.03 9.78 2.64
CA ALA A 79 -1.27 8.73 3.64
C ALA A 79 -2.40 9.18 4.59
N SER A 80 -3.42 8.33 4.71
CA SER A 80 -4.49 8.46 5.68
C SER A 80 -3.93 8.57 7.10
N ARG A 81 -4.55 9.40 7.94
CA ARG A 81 -4.17 9.54 9.35
C ARG A 81 -4.59 8.27 10.08
N LEU A 82 -3.64 7.51 10.60
CA LEU A 82 -3.90 6.49 11.60
C LEU A 82 -3.13 6.84 12.87
N SER A 83 -3.74 6.55 14.01
CA SER A 83 -3.16 6.80 15.33
C SER A 83 -1.99 5.86 15.58
N ASP A 84 -0.90 6.38 16.14
CA ASP A 84 0.20 5.55 16.62
C ASP A 84 -0.25 4.72 17.84
N PRO A 85 -0.28 3.37 17.76
CA PRO A 85 -0.64 2.58 18.91
C PRO A 85 0.52 2.50 19.92
N ASP A 86 0.21 2.65 21.21
CA ASP A 86 1.13 2.33 22.30
C ASP A 86 1.40 0.82 22.31
N VAL A 87 2.67 0.41 22.32
CA VAL A 87 3.05 -1.01 22.38
C VAL A 87 3.78 -1.28 23.70
N ALA A 88 3.07 -1.91 24.64
CA ALA A 88 3.67 -2.45 25.85
C ALA A 88 4.10 -3.91 25.60
N ILE A 89 5.39 -4.21 25.78
CA ILE A 89 5.91 -5.57 25.65
C ILE A 89 6.28 -6.08 27.03
N ALA A 90 5.40 -6.90 27.58
CA ALA A 90 5.68 -7.70 28.76
C ALA A 90 6.66 -8.83 28.37
N ASP A 91 7.96 -8.54 28.43
CA ASP A 91 9.02 -9.55 28.30
C ASP A 91 9.95 -9.48 29.51
N GLU A 92 9.35 -9.59 30.70
CA GLU A 92 10.06 -9.65 31.97
C GLU A 92 10.91 -10.92 32.00
N MET A 93 12.23 -10.76 32.11
CA MET A 93 13.12 -11.86 32.39
C MET A 93 13.23 -12.00 33.91
N VAL A 94 13.10 -13.23 34.40
CA VAL A 94 13.20 -13.53 35.82
C VAL A 94 14.54 -14.20 36.04
N LYS A 95 15.38 -13.63 36.91
CA LYS A 95 16.60 -14.30 37.34
C LYS A 95 16.24 -15.25 38.48
N LEU A 96 16.50 -16.53 38.27
CA LEU A 96 16.17 -17.58 39.24
C LEU A 96 17.30 -17.67 40.26
N SER A 97 16.97 -17.50 41.55
CA SER A 97 17.87 -17.86 42.65
C SER A 97 18.25 -19.34 42.60
N ILE A 98 19.30 -19.71 43.34
CA ILE A 98 19.71 -21.11 43.48
C ILE A 98 18.55 -21.94 44.02
N ARG A 99 17.88 -21.45 45.07
CA ARG A 99 16.69 -22.08 45.67
C ARG A 99 15.55 -22.27 44.66
N ALA A 100 15.25 -21.25 43.85
CA ALA A 100 14.21 -21.33 42.83
C ALA A 100 14.47 -22.45 41.81
N LYS A 101 15.73 -22.68 41.45
CA LYS A 101 16.10 -23.76 40.54
C LYS A 101 15.99 -25.13 41.19
N GLU A 102 16.37 -25.26 42.45
CA GLU A 102 16.26 -26.52 43.21
C GLU A 102 14.80 -26.95 43.34
N VAL A 103 13.90 -25.99 43.61
CA VAL A 103 12.45 -26.21 43.63
C VAL A 103 11.95 -26.68 42.27
N LEU A 104 12.26 -25.95 41.19
CA LEU A 104 11.83 -26.32 39.84
C LEU A 104 12.38 -27.68 39.39
N HIS A 105 13.63 -28.01 39.76
CA HIS A 105 14.23 -29.30 39.43
C HIS A 105 13.58 -30.46 40.20
N SER A 106 13.30 -30.25 41.49
CA SER A 106 12.63 -31.23 42.34
C SER A 106 11.19 -31.47 41.88
N ALA A 107 10.47 -30.40 41.59
CA ALA A 107 9.10 -30.46 41.05
C ALA A 107 9.06 -31.17 39.69
N TYR A 108 10.03 -30.89 38.82
CA TYR A 108 10.19 -31.61 37.55
C TYR A 108 10.37 -33.12 37.76
N LYS A 109 11.25 -33.54 38.69
CA LYS A 109 11.46 -34.96 39.00
C LYS A 109 10.20 -35.63 39.55
N ALA A 110 9.46 -34.92 40.40
CA ALA A 110 8.24 -35.43 41.02
C ALA A 110 7.07 -35.52 40.03
N ALA A 111 6.97 -34.60 39.07
CA ALA A 111 5.85 -34.52 38.14
C ALA A 111 5.84 -35.62 37.06
N GLY A 112 6.96 -36.34 36.87
CA GLY A 112 7.07 -37.40 35.85
C GLY A 112 6.94 -36.92 34.39
N LYS A 113 6.95 -35.59 34.16
CA LYS A 113 6.84 -34.99 32.83
C LYS A 113 8.17 -35.05 32.09
N THR A 114 8.12 -35.22 30.78
CA THR A 114 9.32 -35.13 29.92
C THR A 114 9.65 -33.67 29.61
N TYR A 115 10.92 -33.40 29.27
CA TYR A 115 11.31 -32.07 28.77
C TYR A 115 10.56 -31.70 27.49
N GLU A 116 10.24 -32.68 26.65
CA GLU A 116 9.47 -32.50 25.41
C GLU A 116 8.06 -31.98 25.70
N ALA A 117 7.37 -32.56 26.69
CA ALA A 117 6.04 -32.13 27.09
C ALA A 117 6.06 -30.70 27.66
N LEU A 118 7.02 -30.41 28.53
CA LEU A 118 7.18 -29.07 29.11
C LEU A 118 7.59 -28.03 28.05
N ALA A 119 8.44 -28.41 27.09
CA ALA A 119 8.86 -27.55 25.99
C ALA A 119 7.68 -27.16 25.10
N ALA A 120 6.83 -28.14 24.76
CA ALA A 120 5.61 -27.92 24.00
C ALA A 120 4.64 -26.98 24.73
N ALA A 121 4.42 -27.18 26.04
CA ALA A 121 3.52 -26.35 26.84
C ALA A 121 4.04 -24.92 27.03
N SER A 122 5.34 -24.76 27.27
CA SER A 122 5.96 -23.47 27.63
C SER A 122 6.50 -22.66 26.44
N GLY A 123 6.47 -23.24 25.23
CA GLY A 123 6.88 -22.57 23.99
C GLY A 123 8.38 -22.30 23.88
N VAL A 124 9.22 -23.09 24.57
CA VAL A 124 10.69 -23.01 24.50
C VAL A 124 11.30 -24.36 24.13
N SER A 125 12.54 -24.38 23.63
CA SER A 125 13.17 -25.63 23.20
C SER A 125 13.50 -26.55 24.39
N ARG A 126 13.47 -27.87 24.14
CA ARG A 126 13.91 -28.90 25.10
C ARG A 126 15.28 -28.57 25.72
N SER A 127 16.24 -28.17 24.88
CA SER A 127 17.59 -27.79 25.33
C SER A 127 17.55 -26.56 26.24
N HIS A 128 16.67 -25.59 25.98
CA HIS A 128 16.50 -24.43 26.84
C HIS A 128 16.03 -24.84 28.23
N LEU A 129 15.01 -25.70 28.33
CA LEU A 129 14.51 -26.18 29.62
C LEU A 129 15.54 -27.00 30.37
N ARG A 130 16.21 -27.94 29.70
CA ARG A 130 17.30 -28.73 30.31
C ARG A 130 18.39 -27.83 30.90
N ASN A 131 18.72 -26.73 30.22
CA ASN A 131 19.74 -25.79 30.66
C ASN A 131 19.28 -24.88 31.81
N VAL A 132 17.98 -24.82 32.11
CA VAL A 132 17.40 -23.99 33.17
C VAL A 132 17.05 -24.84 34.40
N ILE A 133 16.27 -25.91 34.24
CA ILE A 133 15.74 -26.76 35.32
C ILE A 133 16.42 -28.14 35.40
N GLY A 134 17.43 -28.42 34.56
CA GLY A 134 18.15 -29.68 34.61
C GLY A 134 19.15 -29.80 35.76
N PRO A 135 19.73 -31.00 35.97
CA PRO A 135 20.63 -31.27 37.10
C PRO A 135 21.92 -30.43 37.04
N VAL A 136 22.31 -29.97 35.85
CA VAL A 136 23.40 -29.02 35.63
C VAL A 136 22.82 -27.80 34.90
N SER A 137 22.30 -26.85 35.68
CA SER A 137 21.71 -25.61 35.15
C SER A 137 22.80 -24.62 34.75
N CYS A 138 22.99 -24.40 33.45
CA CYS A 138 23.94 -23.42 32.92
C CYS A 138 23.29 -22.06 32.58
N ARG A 139 21.96 -21.93 32.71
CA ARG A 139 21.23 -20.65 32.55
C ARG A 139 20.58 -20.22 33.86
N GLN A 140 20.69 -18.94 34.19
CA GLN A 140 20.18 -18.36 35.44
C GLN A 140 18.90 -17.54 35.27
N SER A 141 18.33 -17.48 34.07
CA SER A 141 17.15 -16.66 33.81
C SER A 141 16.18 -17.33 32.85
N LEU A 142 14.90 -17.01 33.04
CA LEU A 142 13.78 -17.51 32.25
C LEU A 142 12.77 -16.38 32.05
N ARG A 143 12.02 -16.38 30.94
CA ARG A 143 10.93 -15.42 30.74
C ARG A 143 9.84 -15.64 31.79
N ARG A 144 9.27 -14.58 32.35
CA ARG A 144 8.16 -14.64 33.32
C ARG A 144 7.03 -15.55 32.82
N ARG A 145 6.52 -15.31 31.61
CA ARG A 145 5.46 -16.16 31.02
C ARG A 145 5.84 -17.63 30.93
N THR A 146 7.09 -17.94 30.58
CA THR A 146 7.58 -19.32 30.53
C THR A 146 7.70 -19.91 31.94
N LEU A 147 8.15 -19.12 32.91
CA LEU A 147 8.20 -19.50 34.32
C LEU A 147 6.79 -19.77 34.89
N ASP A 148 5.81 -18.93 34.56
CA ASP A 148 4.42 -19.08 35.00
C ASP A 148 3.81 -20.37 34.43
N VAL A 149 4.06 -20.66 33.14
CA VAL A 149 3.61 -21.93 32.54
C VAL A 149 4.34 -23.12 33.18
N LEU A 150 5.65 -23.05 33.39
CA LEU A 150 6.40 -24.14 34.00
C LEU A 150 5.96 -24.41 35.44
N THR A 151 5.78 -23.38 36.26
CA THR A 151 5.34 -23.51 37.65
C THR A 151 3.94 -24.09 37.74
N ARG A 152 3.03 -23.71 36.83
CA ARG A 152 1.72 -24.33 36.66
C ARG A 152 1.81 -25.81 36.29
N GLU A 153 2.56 -26.12 35.25
CA GLU A 153 2.72 -27.49 34.75
C GLU A 153 3.38 -28.40 35.79
N LEU A 154 4.17 -27.85 36.70
CA LEU A 154 4.87 -28.58 37.76
C LEU A 154 4.17 -28.51 39.11
N GLY A 155 3.04 -27.81 39.23
CA GLY A 155 2.25 -27.73 40.47
C GLY A 155 2.92 -26.94 41.61
N VAL A 156 3.82 -26.01 41.29
CA VAL A 156 4.57 -25.18 42.27
C VAL A 156 4.21 -23.70 42.18
N GLU A 157 2.96 -23.40 41.82
CA GLU A 157 2.44 -22.03 41.83
C GLU A 157 2.41 -21.50 43.28
N GLY A 158 3.02 -20.33 43.52
CA GLY A 158 2.97 -19.67 44.83
C GLY A 158 4.05 -20.07 45.84
N GLU A 159 4.95 -21.01 45.53
CA GLU A 159 6.19 -21.16 46.29
C GLU A 159 7.10 -19.95 46.01
N TRP A 160 7.68 -19.34 47.06
CA TRP A 160 8.52 -18.15 46.95
C TRP A 160 9.82 -18.48 46.22
N LEU A 161 9.76 -18.54 44.89
CA LEU A 161 10.90 -18.42 44.00
C LEU A 161 11.44 -17.01 44.26
N ASP A 162 12.53 -16.90 45.04
CA ASP A 162 13.26 -15.64 45.20
C ASP A 162 13.79 -15.25 43.81
N ALA A 163 12.94 -14.55 43.08
CA ALA A 163 13.09 -14.16 41.70
C ALA A 163 13.46 -12.69 41.72
N GLU A 164 14.75 -12.38 41.60
CA GLU A 164 15.14 -11.01 41.29
C GLU A 164 14.55 -10.67 39.91
N SER A 165 13.66 -9.66 39.86
CA SER A 165 13.13 -9.17 38.59
C SER A 165 14.30 -8.66 37.77
N GLY A 166 14.68 -9.42 36.74
CA GLY A 166 15.89 -9.23 35.96
C GLY A 166 15.54 -8.54 34.66
N ALA A 167 15.75 -7.23 34.59
CA ALA A 167 15.34 -6.37 33.47
C ALA A 167 13.82 -6.42 33.21
N THR A 168 13.14 -5.40 33.73
CA THR A 168 11.75 -5.09 33.41
C THR A 168 11.52 -5.11 31.90
N GLY A 169 10.34 -5.56 31.48
CA GLY A 169 9.88 -5.39 30.10
C GLY A 169 10.09 -3.94 29.64
N PHE A 170 10.16 -3.72 28.34
CA PHE A 170 10.30 -2.36 27.80
C PHE A 170 8.93 -1.88 27.29
N LYS A 171 8.59 -0.64 27.61
CA LYS A 171 7.42 0.04 27.04
C LYS A 171 7.91 0.86 25.85
N VAL A 172 7.33 0.66 24.69
CA VAL A 172 7.60 1.46 23.50
C VAL A 172 6.48 2.48 23.39
N ARG A 173 6.83 3.76 23.44
CA ARG A 173 5.91 4.85 23.17
C ARG A 173 6.29 5.48 21.83
N PRO A 174 5.31 5.78 20.96
CA PRO A 174 5.55 6.59 19.76
C PRO A 174 6.27 7.89 20.12
N SER A 175 7.37 8.16 19.44
CA SER A 175 8.14 9.41 19.60
C SER A 175 9.01 9.65 18.38
N VAL A 176 9.39 10.91 18.15
CA VAL A 176 10.34 11.30 17.09
C VAL A 176 11.63 10.46 17.19
N GLN A 177 12.17 10.28 18.39
CA GLN A 177 13.42 9.56 18.60
C GLN A 177 13.30 8.07 18.31
N LEU A 178 12.15 7.45 18.60
CA LEU A 178 11.88 6.08 18.20
C LEU A 178 11.94 5.94 16.68
N TYR A 179 11.19 6.75 15.94
CA TYR A 179 11.11 6.60 14.50
C TYR A 179 12.41 6.97 13.77
N GLU A 180 13.15 7.98 14.25
CA GLU A 180 14.53 8.23 13.79
C GLU A 180 15.42 7.00 13.98
N LEU A 181 15.36 6.37 15.15
CA LEU A 181 16.13 5.18 15.41
C LEU A 181 15.72 4.03 14.49
N LEU A 182 14.42 3.82 14.26
CA LEU A 182 13.95 2.78 13.33
C LEU A 182 14.41 3.04 11.89
N GLY A 183 14.40 4.30 11.45
CA GLY A 183 14.93 4.69 10.13
C GLY A 183 16.41 4.40 9.99
N TYR A 184 17.20 4.73 11.02
CA TYR A 184 18.64 4.47 11.05
C TYR A 184 18.95 2.97 11.11
N VAL A 185 18.13 2.17 11.80
CA VAL A 185 18.23 0.70 11.78
C VAL A 185 17.92 0.12 10.39
N VAL A 186 16.95 0.66 9.65
CA VAL A 186 16.65 0.20 8.28
C VAL A 186 17.77 0.55 7.30
N ALA A 187 18.48 1.66 7.53
CA ALA A 187 19.70 2.04 6.81
C ALA A 187 20.86 1.08 7.13
N ASP A 188 21.47 1.21 8.31
CA ASP A 188 22.75 0.58 8.64
C ASP A 188 22.66 -0.59 9.64
N GLY A 189 21.44 -0.96 10.03
CA GLY A 189 21.22 -2.05 10.97
C GLY A 189 21.45 -3.44 10.36
N CYS A 190 21.88 -4.35 11.20
CA CYS A 190 22.04 -5.77 10.92
C CYS A 190 21.62 -6.61 12.13
N PHE A 191 21.01 -7.77 11.86
CA PHE A 191 20.65 -8.75 12.88
C PHE A 191 21.48 -10.02 12.75
N THR A 192 22.25 -10.34 13.79
CA THR A 192 22.86 -11.69 13.96
C THR A 192 22.00 -12.47 14.96
N GLY A 193 21.11 -13.33 14.46
CA GLY A 193 20.05 -13.91 15.30
C GLY A 193 19.09 -12.82 15.79
N ASP A 194 18.99 -12.65 17.11
CA ASP A 194 18.21 -11.59 17.76
C ASP A 194 19.08 -10.40 18.19
N ARG A 195 20.37 -10.39 17.87
CA ARG A 195 21.27 -9.29 18.26
C ARG A 195 21.24 -8.22 17.17
N LEU A 196 20.75 -7.02 17.52
CA LEU A 196 20.87 -5.83 16.69
C LEU A 196 22.27 -5.24 16.81
N SER A 197 22.80 -4.84 15.67
CA SER A 197 24.07 -4.16 15.47
C SER A 197 23.87 -3.08 14.40
N ILE A 198 24.39 -1.87 14.63
CA ILE A 198 24.44 -0.79 13.63
C ILE A 198 25.90 -0.38 13.49
N SER A 199 26.43 -0.34 12.28
CA SER A 199 27.85 -0.02 12.04
C SER A 199 27.98 1.32 11.34
N ASP A 200 28.81 2.22 11.89
CA ASP A 200 29.10 3.52 11.28
C ASP A 200 30.57 3.91 11.55
N LYS A 201 31.14 4.75 10.69
CA LYS A 201 32.49 5.32 10.84
C LYS A 201 32.50 6.54 11.75
N ASP A 202 31.39 7.26 11.82
CA ASP A 202 31.21 8.42 12.66
C ASP A 202 30.83 7.97 14.07
N PHE A 203 31.68 8.25 15.06
CA PHE A 203 31.42 7.88 16.44
C PHE A 203 30.32 8.76 17.07
N ASP A 204 30.27 10.04 16.68
CA ASP A 204 29.37 11.02 17.28
C ASP A 204 27.92 10.73 16.88
N ILE A 205 27.69 10.27 15.64
CA ILE A 205 26.36 9.82 15.22
C ILE A 205 25.92 8.56 15.99
N LEU A 206 26.82 7.59 16.22
CA LEU A 206 26.48 6.42 17.03
C LEU A 206 26.18 6.79 18.48
N GLN A 207 26.90 7.76 19.04
CA GLN A 207 26.63 8.26 20.39
C GLN A 207 25.23 8.91 20.48
N LEU A 208 24.88 9.72 19.48
CA LEU A 208 23.53 10.29 19.37
C LEU A 208 22.45 9.18 19.31
N TYR A 209 22.65 8.15 18.48
CA TYR A 209 21.68 7.06 18.38
C TYR A 209 21.68 6.16 19.62
N ALA A 210 22.79 6.03 20.35
CA ALA A 210 22.83 5.35 21.64
C ALA A 210 21.92 6.03 22.67
N ASP A 211 21.92 7.37 22.70
CA ASP A 211 21.02 8.14 23.57
C ASP A 211 19.55 7.96 23.16
N LYS A 212 19.27 7.87 21.86
CA LYS A 212 17.92 7.57 21.35
C LYS A 212 17.44 6.17 21.72
N PHE A 213 18.32 5.17 21.81
CA PHE A 213 17.96 3.85 22.36
C PHE A 213 17.48 3.96 23.80
N LEU A 214 18.18 4.74 24.62
CA LEU A 214 17.80 4.96 26.01
C LEU A 214 16.44 5.67 26.10
N GLN A 215 16.20 6.68 25.28
CA GLN A 215 14.94 7.43 25.25
C GLN A 215 13.76 6.59 24.73
N ALA A 216 13.96 5.82 23.65
CA ALA A 216 12.90 5.05 23.01
C ALA A 216 12.53 3.77 23.76
N PHE A 217 13.51 3.12 24.41
CA PHE A 217 13.31 1.79 25.01
C PHE A 217 13.62 1.72 26.51
N GLY A 218 14.11 2.80 27.11
CA GLY A 218 14.61 2.76 28.49
C GLY A 218 15.83 1.83 28.64
N ARG A 219 16.54 1.55 27.54
CA ARG A 219 17.65 0.59 27.52
C ARG A 219 18.89 1.21 26.87
N PRO A 220 20.04 1.24 27.55
CA PRO A 220 21.25 1.77 26.95
C PRO A 220 21.76 0.84 25.86
N ALA A 221 22.17 1.43 24.74
CA ALA A 221 23.01 0.75 23.75
C ALA A 221 24.49 1.05 24.03
N ARG A 222 25.37 0.14 23.64
CA ARG A 222 26.82 0.23 23.80
C ARG A 222 27.47 0.40 22.45
N ILE A 223 28.54 1.21 22.40
CA ILE A 223 29.36 1.36 21.22
C ILE A 223 30.64 0.56 21.43
N LEU A 224 30.93 -0.33 20.49
CA LEU A 224 32.11 -1.17 20.45
C LEU A 224 33.00 -0.73 19.28
N LYS A 225 34.31 -0.98 19.39
CA LYS A 225 35.20 -0.84 18.22
C LYS A 225 34.96 -2.02 17.29
N GLY A 226 34.55 -1.72 16.07
CA GLY A 226 34.39 -2.70 15.00
C GLY A 226 35.69 -2.91 14.20
N PRO A 227 35.69 -3.83 13.24
CA PRO A 227 36.80 -4.01 12.30
C PRO A 227 36.95 -2.80 11.36
N HIS A 228 38.14 -2.61 10.81
CA HIS A 228 38.45 -1.61 9.76
C HIS A 228 38.05 -0.15 10.07
N ARG A 229 38.29 0.33 11.30
CA ARG A 229 38.00 1.71 11.76
C ARG A 229 36.50 2.06 11.85
N ASN A 230 35.61 1.07 11.78
CA ASN A 230 34.19 1.28 12.08
C ASN A 230 33.93 1.14 13.58
N PHE A 231 32.83 1.70 14.04
CA PHE A 231 32.25 1.50 15.35
C PHE A 231 30.93 0.73 15.21
N GLU A 232 30.57 -0.03 16.24
CA GLU A 232 29.37 -0.87 16.25
C GLU A 232 28.50 -0.49 17.46
N LEU A 233 27.31 0.05 17.20
CA LEU A 233 26.28 0.27 18.21
C LEU A 233 25.46 -1.00 18.39
N THR A 234 25.39 -1.51 19.61
CA THR A 234 24.63 -2.73 19.93
C THR A 234 23.83 -2.58 21.23
N CYS A 235 22.60 -3.11 21.23
CA CYS A 235 21.80 -3.24 22.44
C CYS A 235 21.69 -4.73 22.81
N HIS A 236 22.27 -5.11 23.96
CA HIS A 236 22.25 -6.49 24.45
C HIS A 236 20.89 -6.85 25.06
N SER A 237 19.87 -6.97 24.22
CA SER A 237 18.52 -7.35 24.62
C SER A 237 17.87 -8.23 23.55
N LEU A 238 17.90 -9.56 23.75
CA LEU A 238 17.22 -10.51 22.86
C LEU A 238 15.71 -10.22 22.72
N PRO A 239 14.97 -9.86 23.81
CA PRO A 239 13.60 -9.33 23.73
C PRO A 239 13.41 -8.21 22.72
N LEU A 240 14.23 -7.16 22.86
CA LEU A 240 14.14 -5.97 22.03
C LEU A 240 14.52 -6.28 20.58
N GLY A 241 15.55 -7.08 20.37
CA GLY A 241 15.97 -7.47 19.03
C GLY A 241 14.92 -8.30 18.29
N ARG A 242 14.25 -9.25 18.97
CA ARG A 242 13.11 -9.97 18.38
C ARG A 242 11.97 -9.05 18.04
N PHE A 243 11.64 -8.12 18.94
CA PHE A 243 10.61 -7.13 18.70
C PHE A 243 10.93 -6.28 17.48
N LEU A 244 12.11 -5.67 17.42
CA LEU A 244 12.53 -4.82 16.31
C LEU A 244 12.56 -5.59 14.98
N ARG A 245 13.06 -6.81 14.99
CA ARG A 245 13.08 -7.67 13.79
C ARG A 245 11.67 -7.96 13.29
N ARG A 246 10.71 -8.22 14.19
CA ARG A 246 9.31 -8.45 13.84
C ARG A 246 8.61 -7.17 13.39
N LEU A 247 8.84 -6.06 14.08
CA LEU A 247 8.25 -4.75 13.78
C LEU A 247 8.70 -4.25 12.40
N LEU A 248 10.00 -4.32 12.13
CA LEU A 248 10.58 -3.82 10.88
C LEU A 248 10.32 -4.78 9.71
N GLY A 249 10.15 -6.08 9.96
CA GLY A 249 9.75 -7.06 8.94
C GLY A 249 10.64 -7.01 7.70
N ARG A 250 10.05 -6.61 6.56
CA ARG A 250 10.76 -6.45 5.27
C ARG A 250 11.84 -5.36 5.29
N GLY A 251 11.87 -4.48 6.28
CA GLY A 251 12.99 -3.54 6.49
C GLY A 251 14.30 -4.21 6.88
N MET A 252 14.26 -5.44 7.42
CA MET A 252 15.44 -6.14 7.95
C MET A 252 15.71 -7.50 7.27
N VAL A 253 15.42 -7.59 5.98
CA VAL A 253 15.85 -8.70 5.12
C VAL A 253 17.21 -8.40 4.48
N ARG A 254 17.65 -9.23 3.51
CA ARG A 254 18.87 -8.97 2.73
C ARG A 254 18.82 -7.58 2.10
N SER A 255 19.94 -6.87 2.04
CA SER A 255 19.98 -5.46 1.64
C SER A 255 19.26 -5.16 0.32
N ARG A 256 19.40 -6.02 -0.70
CA ARG A 256 18.74 -5.90 -2.02
C ARG A 256 17.22 -6.09 -2.01
N GLN A 257 16.68 -6.71 -0.96
CA GLN A 257 15.26 -7.03 -0.80
C GLN A 257 14.59 -6.16 0.27
N ARG A 258 15.33 -5.24 0.90
CA ARG A 258 14.76 -4.38 1.95
C ARG A 258 13.65 -3.52 1.38
N GLU A 259 12.63 -3.28 2.18
CA GLU A 259 11.52 -2.38 1.87
C GLU A 259 11.28 -1.47 3.07
N VAL A 260 10.63 -0.33 2.85
CA VAL A 260 10.11 0.47 3.96
C VAL A 260 9.06 -0.37 4.70
N PRO A 261 9.13 -0.51 6.05
CA PRO A 261 8.11 -1.24 6.79
C PRO A 261 6.71 -0.62 6.61
N GLU A 262 5.71 -1.44 6.30
CA GLU A 262 4.37 -1.00 5.89
C GLU A 262 3.72 -0.02 6.88
N PHE A 263 3.88 -0.25 8.19
CA PHE A 263 3.31 0.61 9.22
C PHE A 263 3.82 2.06 9.16
N VAL A 264 5.00 2.31 8.56
CA VAL A 264 5.59 3.64 8.46
C VAL A 264 4.73 4.56 7.59
N PHE A 265 4.07 4.02 6.56
CA PHE A 265 3.18 4.80 5.70
C PHE A 265 1.95 5.31 6.45
N ALA A 266 1.53 4.63 7.53
CA ALA A 266 0.37 5.00 8.33
C ALA A 266 0.66 6.05 9.42
N LEU A 267 1.94 6.37 9.68
CA LEU A 267 2.35 7.29 10.75
C LEU A 267 1.93 8.74 10.48
N SER A 268 1.97 9.61 11.49
CA SER A 268 1.83 11.06 11.31
C SER A 268 2.94 11.63 10.41
N ALA A 269 2.71 12.80 9.79
CA ALA A 269 3.73 13.45 8.95
C ALA A 269 5.04 13.73 9.71
N GLU A 270 4.96 14.09 11.00
CA GLU A 270 6.11 14.28 11.89
C GLU A 270 6.89 12.98 12.10
N HIS A 271 6.19 11.87 12.36
CA HIS A 271 6.83 10.57 12.58
C HIS A 271 7.37 9.94 11.29
N ARG A 272 6.73 10.18 10.14
CA ARG A 272 7.30 9.85 8.81
C ARG A 272 8.59 10.64 8.58
N ALA A 273 8.58 11.95 8.81
CA ALA A 273 9.77 12.79 8.70
C ALA A 273 10.90 12.32 9.63
N ALA A 274 10.59 11.91 10.85
CA ALA A 274 11.52 11.33 11.81
C ALA A 274 12.17 10.03 11.26
N PHE A 275 11.37 9.10 10.75
CA PHE A 275 11.88 7.88 10.10
C PHE A 275 12.79 8.19 8.91
N ILE A 276 12.36 9.12 8.04
CA ILE A 276 13.16 9.54 6.88
C ILE A 276 14.50 10.13 7.33
N ARG A 277 14.49 11.04 8.32
CA ARG A 277 15.71 11.65 8.88
C ARG A 277 16.68 10.59 9.40
N GLY A 278 16.16 9.59 10.09
CA GLY A 278 16.92 8.42 10.55
C GLY A 278 17.63 7.68 9.43
N PHE A 279 16.88 7.35 8.37
CA PHE A 279 17.44 6.70 7.19
C PHE A 279 18.54 7.54 6.52
N PHE A 280 18.31 8.85 6.36
CA PHE A 280 19.29 9.76 5.74
C PHE A 280 20.53 10.03 6.62
N ASP A 281 20.44 9.89 7.94
CA ASP A 281 21.63 9.92 8.78
C ASP A 281 22.57 8.75 8.51
N GLY A 282 22.06 7.58 8.11
CA GLY A 282 22.88 6.44 7.68
C GLY A 282 23.31 6.54 6.22
N GLU A 283 22.36 6.43 5.30
CA GLU A 283 22.63 6.31 3.86
C GLU A 283 22.85 7.65 3.14
N GLY A 284 22.47 8.76 3.78
CA GLY A 284 22.34 10.05 3.13
C GLY A 284 23.61 10.91 3.15
N TRP A 285 23.84 11.71 2.11
CA TRP A 285 24.86 12.75 2.10
C TRP A 285 24.41 14.01 1.38
N VAL A 286 25.04 15.14 1.71
CA VAL A 286 24.80 16.42 1.04
C VAL A 286 25.84 16.58 -0.07
N GLY A 287 25.40 16.53 -1.33
CA GLY A 287 26.18 16.86 -2.52
C GLY A 287 26.23 18.38 -2.78
N ASP A 288 26.68 18.77 -3.98
CA ASP A 288 26.79 20.20 -4.32
C ASP A 288 25.43 20.88 -4.54
N HIS A 289 24.48 20.15 -5.12
CA HIS A 289 23.17 20.69 -5.54
C HIS A 289 21.98 19.84 -5.08
N GLN A 290 22.23 18.79 -4.30
CA GLN A 290 21.22 17.79 -3.94
C GLN A 290 21.63 17.06 -2.66
N VAL A 291 20.64 16.61 -1.91
CA VAL A 291 20.81 15.53 -0.93
C VAL A 291 20.65 14.21 -1.69
N CYS A 292 21.50 13.23 -1.38
CA CYS A 292 21.45 11.93 -2.01
C CYS A 292 21.40 10.82 -0.97
N ALA A 293 20.88 9.66 -1.36
CA ALA A 293 21.04 8.38 -0.68
C ALA A 293 21.19 7.28 -1.72
N THR A 294 21.98 6.24 -1.44
CA THR A 294 22.17 5.10 -2.35
C THR A 294 21.70 3.83 -1.68
N SER A 295 21.10 2.91 -2.44
CA SER A 295 20.76 1.60 -1.93
C SER A 295 20.86 0.55 -3.03
N SER A 296 21.11 -0.70 -2.64
CA SER A 296 20.99 -1.86 -3.51
C SER A 296 19.55 -2.39 -3.61
N SER A 297 18.62 -1.86 -2.80
CA SER A 297 17.18 -2.13 -2.94
C SER A 297 16.48 -0.96 -3.62
N LEU A 298 15.94 -1.22 -4.82
CA LEU A 298 15.06 -0.28 -5.51
C LEU A 298 13.77 -0.05 -4.73
N TYR A 299 13.13 -1.10 -4.21
CA TYR A 299 11.85 -0.98 -3.49
C TYR A 299 11.97 -0.20 -2.18
N LEU A 300 13.13 -0.26 -1.50
CA LEU A 300 13.40 0.61 -0.36
C LEU A 300 13.39 2.08 -0.79
N LEU A 301 14.05 2.42 -1.90
CA LEU A 301 14.05 3.79 -2.40
C LEU A 301 12.68 4.23 -2.93
N ILE A 302 11.91 3.35 -3.58
CA ILE A 302 10.53 3.65 -3.98
C ILE A 302 9.68 3.99 -2.75
N GLY A 303 9.74 3.16 -1.70
CA GLY A 303 9.03 3.44 -0.45
C GLY A 303 9.49 4.75 0.21
N MET A 304 10.79 5.03 0.21
CA MET A 304 11.33 6.30 0.71
C MET A 304 10.88 7.50 -0.12
N GLN A 305 10.74 7.36 -1.44
CA GLN A 305 10.22 8.40 -2.34
C GLN A 305 8.76 8.73 -2.01
N TRP A 306 7.96 7.72 -1.69
CA TRP A 306 6.59 7.92 -1.22
C TRP A 306 6.54 8.64 0.13
N LEU A 307 7.38 8.21 1.09
CA LEU A 307 7.46 8.87 2.39
C LEU A 307 7.88 10.35 2.27
N LEU A 308 8.89 10.65 1.45
CA LEU A 308 9.34 12.02 1.17
C LEU A 308 8.22 12.87 0.55
N SER A 309 7.54 12.35 -0.47
CA SER A 309 6.39 13.04 -1.08
C SER A 309 5.26 13.30 -0.08
N SER A 310 5.00 12.35 0.82
CA SER A 310 3.97 12.47 1.87
C SER A 310 4.25 13.54 2.93
N VAL A 311 5.47 14.08 2.97
CA VAL A 311 5.88 15.22 3.80
C VAL A 311 6.24 16.45 2.96
N GLY A 312 5.87 16.43 1.67
CA GLY A 312 6.06 17.55 0.75
C GLY A 312 7.50 17.73 0.28
N VAL A 313 8.29 16.65 0.17
CA VAL A 313 9.65 16.68 -0.37
C VAL A 313 9.73 15.79 -1.62
N ASP A 314 10.01 16.39 -2.76
CA ASP A 314 10.16 15.64 -4.01
C ASP A 314 11.56 15.00 -4.13
N SER A 315 11.59 13.78 -4.67
CA SER A 315 12.82 13.00 -4.86
C SER A 315 12.83 12.27 -6.19
N HIS A 316 14.02 11.97 -6.69
CA HIS A 316 14.23 11.33 -7.99
C HIS A 316 15.13 10.11 -7.82
N ILE A 317 14.71 8.96 -8.32
CA ILE A 317 15.47 7.73 -8.33
C ILE A 317 16.11 7.57 -9.71
N ARG A 318 17.39 7.18 -9.73
CA ARG A 318 18.10 6.76 -10.93
C ARG A 318 18.97 5.55 -10.62
N ARG A 319 19.29 4.76 -11.63
CA ARG A 319 20.32 3.72 -11.52
C ARG A 319 21.68 4.39 -11.30
N ALA A 320 22.44 3.89 -10.33
CA ALA A 320 23.78 4.36 -10.06
C ALA A 320 24.75 3.78 -11.11
N PRO A 321 25.72 4.56 -11.61
CA PRO A 321 26.77 4.01 -12.45
C PRO A 321 27.60 2.99 -11.66
N ALA A 322 27.94 1.85 -12.27
CA ALA A 322 28.75 0.82 -11.63
C ALA A 322 30.10 1.40 -11.16
N SER A 323 30.41 1.25 -9.87
CA SER A 323 31.64 1.80 -9.27
C SER A 323 32.54 0.69 -8.72
N GLY A 324 33.84 0.71 -9.07
CA GLY A 324 34.86 -0.14 -8.46
C GLY A 324 34.50 -1.62 -8.23
N PHE A 325 34.45 -2.02 -6.94
CA PHE A 325 34.16 -3.38 -6.44
C PHE A 325 32.84 -3.98 -6.99
N ASP A 326 31.90 -3.14 -7.44
CA ASP A 326 30.57 -3.55 -7.92
C ASP A 326 30.61 -4.22 -9.31
N LYS A 327 31.70 -4.06 -10.07
CA LYS A 327 31.87 -4.77 -11.36
C LYS A 327 31.98 -6.29 -11.21
N ALA A 328 32.40 -6.78 -10.04
CA ALA A 328 32.61 -8.21 -9.82
C ALA A 328 31.31 -8.99 -9.53
N GLU A 329 30.25 -8.32 -9.07
CA GLU A 329 28.98 -8.96 -8.69
C GLU A 329 27.79 -8.65 -9.61
N ASN A 330 27.97 -7.84 -10.66
CA ASN A 330 26.89 -7.42 -11.56
C ASN A 330 25.67 -6.84 -10.80
N ALA A 331 25.94 -6.12 -9.71
CA ALA A 331 24.92 -5.68 -8.76
C ALA A 331 24.43 -4.26 -9.08
N ASP A 332 23.12 -4.14 -9.28
CA ASP A 332 22.49 -2.83 -9.49
C ASP A 332 22.35 -2.06 -8.18
N PHE A 333 22.87 -0.84 -8.18
CA PHE A 333 22.63 0.16 -7.15
C PHE A 333 21.77 1.28 -7.72
N TYR A 334 21.03 1.93 -6.84
CA TYR A 334 20.13 3.02 -7.16
C TYR A 334 20.46 4.20 -6.28
N THR A 335 20.42 5.40 -6.85
CA THR A 335 20.61 6.65 -6.12
C THR A 335 19.32 7.45 -6.14
N MET A 336 18.84 7.78 -4.96
CA MET A 336 17.81 8.79 -4.76
C MET A 336 18.46 10.16 -4.61
N THR A 337 17.87 11.18 -5.24
CA THR A 337 18.33 12.58 -5.15
C THR A 337 17.20 13.54 -4.89
N ILE A 338 17.48 14.54 -4.04
CA ILE A 338 16.55 15.56 -3.59
C ILE A 338 17.17 16.92 -3.90
N SER A 339 16.62 17.61 -4.91
CA SER A 339 17.09 18.94 -5.32
C SER A 339 16.39 20.07 -4.55
N ALA A 340 15.22 19.83 -3.95
CA ALA A 340 14.53 20.83 -3.16
C ALA A 340 15.14 20.96 -1.75
N LEU A 341 16.41 21.42 -1.67
CA LEU A 341 17.21 21.43 -0.43
C LEU A 341 16.53 22.16 0.72
N LYS A 342 15.87 23.29 0.44
CA LYS A 342 15.11 24.05 1.44
C LYS A 342 13.96 23.22 2.02
N ARG A 343 13.18 22.54 1.19
CA ARG A 343 12.08 21.66 1.64
C ARG A 343 12.62 20.49 2.44
N PHE A 344 13.67 19.84 1.98
CA PHE A 344 14.29 18.75 2.74
C PHE A 344 14.77 19.22 4.12
N ARG A 345 15.43 20.38 4.20
CA ARG A 345 15.86 20.97 5.48
C ARG A 345 14.67 21.25 6.40
N ASP A 346 13.64 21.90 5.88
CA ASP A 346 12.52 22.40 6.68
C ASP A 346 11.62 21.26 7.18
N PHE A 347 11.42 20.21 6.38
CA PHE A 347 10.50 19.10 6.71
C PHE A 347 11.20 17.84 7.23
N VAL A 348 12.46 17.58 6.88
CA VAL A 348 13.18 16.34 7.25
C VAL A 348 14.47 16.66 7.98
N GLY A 349 15.47 17.23 7.31
CA GLY A 349 16.78 17.54 7.86
C GLY A 349 17.67 16.32 8.12
N PHE A 350 18.70 16.51 8.94
CA PHE A 350 19.60 15.46 9.44
C PHE A 350 19.70 15.60 10.96
N ASN A 351 20.07 14.55 11.69
CA ASN A 351 20.54 14.74 13.06
C ASN A 351 22.05 14.98 13.12
N SER A 352 22.81 14.39 12.20
CA SER A 352 24.26 14.60 12.10
C SER A 352 24.60 16.09 11.96
N ALA A 353 25.32 16.64 12.94
CA ALA A 353 25.70 18.05 12.94
C ALA A 353 26.52 18.46 11.70
N PRO A 354 27.53 17.67 11.25
CA PRO A 354 28.22 17.94 9.99
C PRO A 354 27.29 17.98 8.77
N LYS A 355 26.36 17.02 8.63
CA LYS A 355 25.42 16.97 7.50
C LYS A 355 24.45 18.16 7.53
N ARG A 356 23.93 18.53 8.70
CA ARG A 356 23.08 19.72 8.87
C ARG A 356 23.79 21.00 8.48
N ALA A 357 25.01 21.22 8.99
CA ALA A 357 25.79 22.42 8.67
C ALA A 357 26.06 22.52 7.16
N LYS A 358 26.38 21.39 6.52
CA LYS A 358 26.59 21.34 5.07
C LYS A 358 25.30 21.63 4.31
N LEU A 359 24.17 21.07 4.71
CA LEU A 359 22.86 21.35 4.11
C LEU A 359 22.50 22.83 4.22
N GLU A 360 22.62 23.43 5.40
CA GLU A 360 22.31 24.83 5.64
C GLU A 360 23.19 25.76 4.77
N ALA A 361 24.49 25.49 4.69
CA ALA A 361 25.40 26.23 3.83
C ALA A 361 25.00 26.16 2.34
N ARG A 362 24.44 25.04 1.87
CA ARG A 362 23.94 24.92 0.48
C ARG A 362 22.65 25.69 0.24
N VAL A 363 21.72 25.63 1.20
CA VAL A 363 20.46 26.39 1.12
C VAL A 363 20.73 27.89 1.09
N GLN A 364 21.65 28.39 1.93
CA GLN A 364 21.99 29.82 1.98
C GLN A 364 22.64 30.36 0.70
N ARG A 365 23.36 29.52 -0.05
CA ARG A 365 23.94 29.90 -1.35
C ARG A 365 22.90 30.02 -2.48
N GLY A 366 21.61 29.84 -2.20
CA GLY A 366 20.55 29.84 -3.21
C GLY A 366 20.67 28.68 -4.21
N GLN A 367 21.48 27.67 -3.88
CA GLN A 367 21.72 26.52 -4.74
C GLN A 367 20.53 25.55 -4.61
N ALA A 368 19.87 25.32 -5.76
CA ALA A 368 18.76 24.39 -5.99
C ALA A 368 17.34 24.96 -5.79
N GLN A 369 16.68 25.22 -6.93
CA GLN A 369 15.35 25.85 -7.05
C GLN A 369 14.22 24.85 -7.34
N GLY A 370 14.42 23.54 -7.15
CA GLY A 370 13.41 22.50 -7.44
C GLY A 370 13.74 21.65 -8.67
N SER A 371 12.90 20.66 -8.95
CA SER A 371 13.11 19.75 -10.08
C SER A 371 12.90 20.45 -11.41
N ARG A 372 13.74 20.11 -12.40
CA ARG A 372 13.52 20.50 -13.80
C ARG A 372 12.71 19.47 -14.58
N ASN A 373 12.41 18.33 -13.96
CA ASN A 373 11.77 17.18 -14.61
C ASN A 373 10.24 17.18 -14.45
N GLU A 374 9.72 18.12 -13.65
CA GLU A 374 8.29 18.31 -13.42
C GLU A 374 7.80 19.43 -14.32
N LEU A 375 7.24 19.01 -15.45
CA LEU A 375 6.80 19.87 -16.55
C LEU A 375 5.31 20.18 -16.44
N LEU A 376 4.92 21.29 -17.05
CA LEU A 376 3.54 21.72 -17.16
C LEU A 376 3.10 21.72 -18.64
N PRO A 377 1.82 21.52 -18.96
CA PRO A 377 1.31 21.59 -20.32
C PRO A 377 1.61 22.96 -20.95
N ARG A 378 2.28 22.94 -22.11
CA ARG A 378 2.74 24.19 -22.76
C ARG A 378 1.56 25.01 -23.29
N ASP A 379 0.55 24.33 -23.80
CA ASP A 379 -0.73 24.87 -24.28
C ASP A 379 -1.51 25.61 -23.19
N GLU A 380 -1.33 25.26 -21.91
CA GLU A 380 -1.90 26.03 -20.80
C GLU A 380 -1.00 27.21 -20.36
N VAL A 381 0.32 27.00 -20.30
CA VAL A 381 1.26 27.99 -19.76
C VAL A 381 1.52 29.14 -20.73
N VAL A 382 1.71 28.84 -22.03
CA VAL A 382 2.12 29.85 -23.04
C VAL A 382 1.11 30.99 -23.18
N PRO A 383 -0.21 30.76 -23.28
CA PRO A 383 -1.18 31.85 -23.39
C PRO A 383 -1.12 32.83 -22.20
N ILE A 384 -0.84 32.32 -20.99
CA ILE A 384 -0.70 33.18 -19.80
C ILE A 384 0.57 34.02 -19.91
N LEU A 385 1.67 33.42 -20.35
CA LEU A 385 2.95 34.11 -20.54
C LEU A 385 2.89 35.17 -21.65
N GLU A 386 2.20 34.90 -22.75
CA GLU A 386 1.94 35.87 -23.82
C GLU A 386 1.12 37.06 -23.32
N GLY A 387 0.09 36.80 -22.50
CA GLY A 387 -0.68 37.85 -21.83
C GLY A 387 0.17 38.72 -20.90
N LEU A 388 1.10 38.11 -20.14
CA LEU A 388 2.05 38.86 -19.31
C LEU A 388 3.03 39.68 -20.18
N ALA A 389 3.55 39.10 -21.26
CA ALA A 389 4.45 39.77 -22.19
C ALA A 389 3.81 40.98 -22.87
N ALA A 390 2.50 40.93 -23.13
CA ALA A 390 1.76 42.03 -23.73
C ALA A 390 1.40 43.14 -22.71
N SER A 391 1.23 42.79 -21.43
CA SER A 391 0.75 43.71 -20.38
C SER A 391 1.86 44.34 -19.53
N HIS A 392 3.10 43.83 -19.62
CA HIS A 392 4.22 44.26 -18.79
C HIS A 392 5.45 44.61 -19.63
N THR A 393 6.26 45.55 -19.14
CA THR A 393 7.62 45.74 -19.64
C THR A 393 8.52 44.64 -19.09
N LEU A 394 8.60 43.52 -19.82
CA LEU A 394 9.27 42.30 -19.38
C LEU A 394 10.69 42.50 -18.82
N HIS A 395 11.52 43.35 -19.44
CA HIS A 395 12.88 43.61 -18.98
C HIS A 395 12.99 44.17 -17.54
N ALA A 396 11.91 44.72 -17.00
CA ALA A 396 11.85 45.20 -15.61
C ALA A 396 11.74 44.06 -14.58
N HIS A 397 11.47 42.82 -15.02
CA HIS A 397 11.24 41.68 -14.13
C HIS A 397 12.39 40.66 -14.21
N PRO A 398 12.88 40.17 -13.06
CA PRO A 398 13.81 39.05 -13.02
C PRO A 398 13.25 37.80 -13.72
N GLY A 399 14.06 37.15 -14.55
CA GLY A 399 13.67 35.91 -15.24
C GLY A 399 12.83 36.12 -16.51
N HIS A 400 12.67 37.37 -16.98
CA HIS A 400 11.93 37.66 -18.21
C HIS A 400 12.46 36.93 -19.46
N GLN A 401 13.77 36.66 -19.54
CA GLN A 401 14.32 35.87 -20.63
C GLN A 401 13.68 34.48 -20.71
N THR A 402 13.35 33.89 -19.56
CA THR A 402 12.68 32.59 -19.50
C THR A 402 11.27 32.63 -20.08
N ILE A 403 10.57 33.77 -20.01
CA ILE A 403 9.26 33.94 -20.66
C ILE A 403 9.43 33.80 -22.17
N TYR A 404 10.37 34.53 -22.77
CA TYR A 404 10.66 34.43 -24.20
C TYR A 404 11.08 33.02 -24.60
N ASP A 405 11.90 32.36 -23.79
CA ASP A 405 12.39 31.01 -24.09
C ASP A 405 11.29 29.96 -24.03
N VAL A 406 10.32 30.08 -23.10
CA VAL A 406 9.16 29.17 -23.02
C VAL A 406 8.19 29.42 -24.17
N ILE A 407 7.87 30.69 -24.47
CA ILE A 407 7.00 31.05 -25.60
C ILE A 407 7.61 30.54 -26.92
N ALA A 408 8.91 30.78 -27.14
CA ALA A 408 9.63 30.31 -28.32
C ALA A 408 9.89 28.79 -28.35
N GLY A 409 9.51 28.04 -27.30
CA GLY A 409 9.72 26.59 -27.22
C GLY A 409 11.17 26.15 -27.02
N ARG A 410 12.07 27.07 -26.68
CA ARG A 410 13.49 26.79 -26.35
C ARG A 410 13.64 26.11 -24.99
N VAL A 411 12.72 26.38 -24.07
CA VAL A 411 12.71 25.82 -22.71
C VAL A 411 11.31 25.28 -22.40
N LYS A 412 11.24 24.06 -21.86
CA LYS A 412 9.97 23.49 -21.40
C LYS A 412 9.53 24.16 -20.09
N PRO A 413 8.25 24.51 -19.92
CA PRO A 413 7.77 25.13 -18.71
C PRO A 413 7.79 24.11 -17.57
N ASN A 414 8.82 24.17 -16.74
CA ASN A 414 8.88 23.39 -15.50
C ASN A 414 8.26 24.16 -14.34
N MET A 415 7.71 23.43 -13.40
CA MET A 415 6.96 23.97 -12.27
C MET A 415 7.79 24.95 -11.42
N ALA A 416 9.06 24.65 -11.15
CA ALA A 416 9.94 25.55 -10.40
C ALA A 416 10.10 26.91 -11.08
N THR A 417 10.31 26.91 -12.40
CA THR A 417 10.35 28.12 -13.21
C THR A 417 9.02 28.87 -13.17
N VAL A 418 7.90 28.19 -13.36
CA VAL A 418 6.57 28.81 -13.36
C VAL A 418 6.24 29.43 -12.00
N ALA A 419 6.57 28.76 -10.89
CA ALA A 419 6.39 29.30 -9.55
C ALA A 419 7.21 30.59 -9.31
N ARG A 420 8.46 30.66 -9.81
CA ARG A 420 9.26 31.89 -9.73
C ARG A 420 8.63 33.03 -10.54
N LEU A 421 8.14 32.73 -11.75
CA LEU A 421 7.47 33.73 -12.59
C LEU A 421 6.16 34.19 -11.94
N ALA A 422 5.38 33.28 -11.34
CA ALA A 422 4.18 33.62 -10.59
C ALA A 422 4.47 34.61 -9.46
N ALA A 423 5.57 34.41 -8.72
CA ALA A 423 6.00 35.34 -7.67
C ALA A 423 6.52 36.67 -8.23
N SER A 424 7.31 36.65 -9.32
CA SER A 424 7.92 37.85 -9.90
C SER A 424 6.93 38.77 -10.62
N PHE A 425 5.81 38.24 -11.09
CA PHE A 425 4.76 38.96 -11.81
C PHE A 425 3.45 39.05 -11.02
N ASP A 426 3.43 38.55 -9.78
CA ASP A 426 2.24 38.38 -8.95
C ASP A 426 1.02 37.79 -9.70
N SER A 427 1.28 36.78 -10.54
CA SER A 427 0.25 36.18 -11.39
C SER A 427 -0.50 35.07 -10.68
N ALA A 428 -1.77 35.32 -10.34
CA ALA A 428 -2.67 34.33 -9.76
C ALA A 428 -2.82 33.08 -10.66
N LYS A 429 -2.92 33.27 -11.98
CA LYS A 429 -3.06 32.16 -12.94
C LYS A 429 -1.83 31.25 -12.98
N LEU A 430 -0.62 31.82 -12.96
CA LEU A 430 0.61 31.01 -12.90
C LEU A 430 0.76 30.31 -11.55
N ARG A 431 0.30 30.95 -10.46
CA ARG A 431 0.32 30.37 -9.11
C ARG A 431 -0.59 29.14 -9.04
N GLU A 432 -1.81 29.24 -9.56
CA GLU A 432 -2.76 28.13 -9.66
C GLU A 432 -2.17 26.92 -10.39
N ILE A 433 -1.55 27.14 -11.56
CA ILE A 433 -0.91 26.05 -12.33
C ILE A 433 0.29 25.45 -11.58
N ALA A 434 1.11 26.28 -10.91
CA ALA A 434 2.29 25.81 -10.18
C ALA A 434 1.95 24.98 -8.92
N GLU A 435 0.73 25.13 -8.39
CA GLU A 435 0.25 24.45 -7.19
C GLU A 435 -0.50 23.14 -7.48
N ARG A 436 -0.73 22.79 -8.76
CA ARG A 436 -1.42 21.56 -9.15
C ARG A 436 -0.70 20.30 -8.67
N GLU A 437 -1.49 19.26 -8.44
CA GLU A 437 -1.03 17.93 -8.00
C GLU A 437 -0.52 17.06 -9.16
N VAL A 438 -0.95 17.37 -10.39
CA VAL A 438 -0.54 16.69 -11.61
C VAL A 438 0.56 17.48 -12.30
N VAL A 439 1.62 16.79 -12.72
CA VAL A 439 2.67 17.32 -13.61
C VAL A 439 2.94 16.33 -14.73
N LEU A 440 3.57 16.79 -15.81
CA LEU A 440 4.10 15.91 -16.85
C LEU A 440 5.57 15.62 -16.59
N ALA A 441 6.03 14.44 -16.96
CA ALA A 441 7.45 14.16 -17.01
C ALA A 441 7.80 13.20 -18.15
N GLU A 442 9.05 13.29 -18.59
CA GLU A 442 9.55 12.45 -19.66
C GLU A 442 9.90 11.06 -19.16
N VAL A 443 9.54 10.04 -19.94
CA VAL A 443 10.16 8.72 -19.88
C VAL A 443 11.65 8.90 -20.16
N THR A 444 12.50 8.47 -19.24
CA THR A 444 13.96 8.59 -19.37
C THR A 444 14.58 7.31 -19.90
N SER A 445 14.05 6.15 -19.49
CA SER A 445 14.55 4.83 -19.88
C SER A 445 13.52 3.75 -19.60
N ILE A 446 13.61 2.65 -20.35
CA ILE A 446 12.79 1.46 -20.18
C ILE A 446 13.74 0.27 -20.16
N GLU A 447 13.63 -0.59 -19.16
CA GLU A 447 14.49 -1.77 -18.98
C GLU A 447 13.62 -3.04 -18.96
N ASP A 448 13.87 -3.99 -19.86
CA ASP A 448 13.17 -5.28 -19.83
C ASP A 448 13.73 -6.18 -18.70
N MET A 449 12.84 -6.91 -18.04
CA MET A 449 13.13 -7.79 -16.91
C MET A 449 12.53 -9.17 -17.18
N ALA A 450 13.38 -10.16 -17.44
CA ALA A 450 12.93 -11.55 -17.60
C ALA A 450 12.63 -12.20 -16.24
N GLY A 451 11.79 -13.24 -16.25
CA GLY A 451 11.48 -14.07 -15.09
C GLY A 451 10.00 -14.04 -14.76
N GLU A 452 9.54 -15.05 -14.02
CA GLU A 452 8.14 -15.09 -13.58
C GLU A 452 7.90 -14.12 -12.43
N HIS A 453 6.96 -13.20 -12.63
CA HIS A 453 6.56 -12.20 -11.64
C HIS A 453 5.06 -12.31 -11.38
N THR A 454 4.67 -12.18 -10.10
CA THR A 454 3.27 -11.94 -9.76
C THR A 454 2.95 -10.48 -9.99
N VAL A 455 1.99 -10.20 -10.86
CA VAL A 455 1.52 -8.84 -11.16
C VAL A 455 0.08 -8.65 -10.69
N TYR A 456 -0.29 -7.39 -10.48
CA TYR A 456 -1.61 -6.99 -10.06
C TYR A 456 -2.14 -5.88 -10.94
N ASP A 457 -3.45 -5.85 -11.08
CA ASP A 457 -4.17 -4.77 -11.74
C ASP A 457 -5.48 -4.48 -11.01
N VAL A 458 -6.06 -3.30 -11.25
CA VAL A 458 -7.26 -2.83 -10.55
C VAL A 458 -8.32 -2.39 -11.53
N VAL A 459 -9.56 -2.83 -11.33
CA VAL A 459 -10.73 -2.36 -12.08
C VAL A 459 -11.45 -1.32 -11.24
N LEU A 460 -11.82 -0.21 -11.86
CA LEU A 460 -12.30 0.99 -11.19
C LEU A 460 -13.75 1.33 -11.60
N ASP A 461 -14.43 2.15 -10.79
CA ASP A 461 -15.82 2.56 -11.02
C ASP A 461 -15.97 3.55 -12.18
N ASP A 462 -15.34 4.72 -12.06
CA ASP A 462 -15.67 5.90 -12.88
C ASP A 462 -14.64 6.27 -13.95
N THR A 463 -13.44 5.74 -13.85
CA THR A 463 -12.29 6.12 -14.68
C THR A 463 -11.30 4.98 -14.76
N PRO A 464 -10.69 4.73 -15.93
CA PRO A 464 -9.72 3.64 -16.08
C PRO A 464 -8.34 4.00 -15.52
N TYR A 465 -8.09 5.25 -15.13
CA TYR A 465 -6.76 5.68 -14.71
C TYR A 465 -6.54 5.47 -13.20
N PHE A 466 -5.33 5.11 -12.81
CA PHE A 466 -4.91 5.11 -11.40
C PHE A 466 -3.45 5.52 -11.27
N VAL A 467 -3.01 5.81 -10.06
CA VAL A 467 -1.62 6.18 -9.78
C VAL A 467 -0.87 4.99 -9.18
N ALA A 468 0.17 4.51 -9.89
CA ALA A 468 1.12 3.51 -9.41
C ALA A 468 2.52 4.12 -9.31
N ASN A 469 3.15 4.07 -8.13
CA ASN A 469 4.45 4.68 -7.87
C ASN A 469 4.56 6.15 -8.36
N GLN A 470 3.51 6.96 -8.13
CA GLN A 470 3.37 8.35 -8.60
C GLN A 470 3.25 8.53 -10.12
N VAL A 471 3.15 7.46 -10.89
CA VAL A 471 2.92 7.49 -12.33
C VAL A 471 1.45 7.19 -12.59
N VAL A 472 0.79 7.99 -13.43
CA VAL A 472 -0.56 7.66 -13.88
C VAL A 472 -0.49 6.52 -14.89
N THR A 473 -1.18 5.44 -14.57
CA THR A 473 -1.34 4.23 -15.37
C THR A 473 -2.81 4.07 -15.76
N HIS A 474 -3.08 3.16 -16.68
CA HIS A 474 -4.43 2.80 -17.11
C HIS A 474 -4.68 1.34 -16.73
N ASN A 475 -5.85 1.03 -16.18
CA ASN A 475 -6.25 -0.33 -15.87
C ASN A 475 -6.29 -1.18 -17.14
N CYS A 476 -6.05 -2.47 -17.04
CA CYS A 476 -6.37 -3.35 -18.15
C CYS A 476 -7.90 -3.50 -18.22
N ASP A 477 -8.50 -2.99 -19.29
CA ASP A 477 -9.86 -3.32 -19.71
C ASP A 477 -9.89 -3.66 -21.21
N GLU A 478 -10.86 -4.51 -21.58
CA GLU A 478 -11.20 -5.07 -22.92
C GLU A 478 -10.56 -6.37 -23.42
N GLU A 479 -9.57 -6.95 -22.73
CA GLU A 479 -9.00 -8.25 -23.18
C GLU A 479 -10.04 -9.38 -23.21
N PHE A 480 -11.03 -9.41 -22.30
CA PHE A 480 -11.99 -10.51 -22.26
C PHE A 480 -12.87 -10.60 -23.52
N GLU A 481 -13.45 -9.50 -23.98
CA GLU A 481 -14.31 -9.54 -25.17
C GLU A 481 -13.51 -9.77 -26.45
N ALA A 482 -12.33 -9.16 -26.58
CA ALA A 482 -11.42 -9.41 -27.68
C ALA A 482 -10.95 -10.88 -27.70
N PHE A 483 -10.59 -11.43 -26.55
CA PHE A 483 -10.26 -12.84 -26.37
C PHE A 483 -11.44 -13.75 -26.72
N MET A 484 -12.67 -13.43 -26.29
CA MET A 484 -13.84 -14.21 -26.70
C MET A 484 -14.06 -14.17 -28.21
N LEU A 485 -13.86 -13.02 -28.85
CA LEU A 485 -13.97 -12.89 -30.31
C LEU A 485 -12.88 -13.70 -31.03
N GLU A 486 -11.67 -13.77 -30.48
CA GLU A 486 -10.58 -14.62 -30.96
C GLU A 486 -10.91 -16.10 -30.79
N VAL A 487 -11.33 -16.52 -29.59
CA VAL A 487 -11.71 -17.89 -29.27
C VAL A 487 -12.88 -18.37 -30.14
N PHE A 488 -13.89 -17.53 -30.38
CA PHE A 488 -15.03 -17.87 -31.24
C PHE A 488 -14.72 -17.79 -32.73
N SER A 489 -13.67 -17.07 -33.13
CA SER A 489 -13.17 -17.07 -34.50
C SER A 489 -12.48 -18.39 -34.81
N ASP A 490 -11.53 -18.78 -33.96
CA ASP A 490 -10.56 -19.83 -34.30
C ASP A 490 -10.86 -21.16 -33.59
N TRP A 491 -11.87 -21.17 -32.71
CA TRP A 491 -12.24 -22.29 -31.84
C TRP A 491 -11.03 -22.90 -31.13
N GLN A 492 -10.14 -22.03 -30.67
CA GLN A 492 -8.92 -22.39 -29.98
C GLN A 492 -8.68 -21.46 -28.79
N VAL A 493 -7.99 -21.97 -27.78
CA VAL A 493 -7.57 -21.22 -26.61
C VAL A 493 -6.08 -21.49 -26.41
N THR A 494 -5.27 -20.44 -26.37
CA THR A 494 -3.85 -20.56 -26.03
C THR A 494 -3.67 -20.35 -24.53
N ILE A 495 -3.16 -21.37 -23.85
CA ILE A 495 -2.83 -21.31 -22.42
C ILE A 495 -1.31 -21.35 -22.32
N PRO A 496 -0.65 -20.31 -21.76
CA PRO A 496 0.81 -20.19 -21.78
C PRO A 496 1.55 -21.44 -21.30
N GLU A 497 1.02 -22.13 -20.29
CA GLU A 497 1.65 -23.26 -19.64
C GLU A 497 1.49 -24.59 -20.40
N ILE A 498 0.49 -24.71 -21.27
CA ILE A 498 0.13 -25.99 -21.93
C ILE A 498 -0.04 -25.86 -23.45
N GLY A 499 0.18 -24.66 -24.00
CA GLY A 499 0.10 -24.37 -25.43
C GLY A 499 -1.33 -24.13 -25.93
N THR A 500 -1.48 -24.13 -27.26
CA THR A 500 -2.76 -23.90 -27.93
C THR A 500 -3.60 -25.16 -27.95
N ILE A 501 -4.75 -25.10 -27.28
CA ILE A 501 -5.78 -26.14 -27.32
C ILE A 501 -6.79 -25.75 -28.38
N LYS A 502 -6.89 -26.55 -29.44
CA LYS A 502 -7.91 -26.38 -30.48
C LYS A 502 -9.08 -27.32 -30.23
N ALA A 503 -10.31 -26.81 -30.35
CA ALA A 503 -11.50 -27.62 -30.24
C ALA A 503 -11.53 -28.65 -31.38
N THR A 504 -11.78 -29.92 -31.05
CA THR A 504 -11.93 -30.99 -32.05
C THR A 504 -13.23 -30.84 -32.84
N HIS A 505 -14.25 -30.23 -32.24
CA HIS A 505 -15.56 -29.95 -32.82
C HIS A 505 -16.02 -28.55 -32.37
N PRO A 506 -16.65 -27.74 -33.23
CA PRO A 506 -17.21 -26.45 -32.81
C PRO A 506 -18.27 -26.64 -31.71
N PRO A 507 -18.07 -26.08 -30.49
CA PRO A 507 -19.01 -26.23 -29.40
C PRO A 507 -20.22 -25.31 -29.54
N TYR A 508 -21.36 -25.71 -28.97
CA TYR A 508 -22.44 -24.78 -28.69
C TYR A 508 -22.04 -23.90 -27.50
N VAL A 509 -22.04 -22.58 -27.71
CA VAL A 509 -21.65 -21.61 -26.68
C VAL A 509 -22.89 -20.88 -26.17
N ILE A 510 -23.10 -20.92 -24.85
CA ILE A 510 -24.14 -20.13 -24.17
C ILE A 510 -23.44 -19.10 -23.29
N LEU A 511 -23.67 -17.82 -23.59
CA LEU A 511 -23.16 -16.71 -22.79
C LEU A 511 -24.27 -16.16 -21.93
N THR A 512 -24.07 -16.19 -20.62
CA THR A 512 -24.99 -15.59 -19.66
C THR A 512 -24.38 -14.30 -19.13
N SER A 513 -25.16 -13.23 -19.09
CA SER A 513 -24.75 -11.94 -18.53
C SER A 513 -25.80 -11.50 -17.51
N ASN A 514 -25.35 -11.00 -16.38
CA ASN A 514 -26.17 -10.36 -15.35
C ASN A 514 -26.27 -8.83 -15.58
N ARG A 515 -25.86 -8.34 -16.76
CA ARG A 515 -25.88 -6.94 -17.18
C ARG A 515 -25.09 -5.98 -16.29
N THR A 516 -24.12 -6.46 -15.50
CA THR A 516 -23.14 -5.56 -14.86
C THR A 516 -22.18 -4.94 -15.88
N ARG A 517 -22.13 -5.49 -17.10
CA ARG A 517 -21.40 -5.00 -18.26
C ARG A 517 -22.27 -5.21 -19.50
N GLU A 518 -22.40 -4.19 -20.35
CA GLU A 518 -23.04 -4.34 -21.65
C GLU A 518 -22.10 -5.06 -22.62
N LEU A 519 -22.62 -6.03 -23.38
CA LEU A 519 -21.85 -6.70 -24.43
C LEU A 519 -21.61 -5.72 -25.58
N SER A 520 -20.39 -5.67 -26.12
CA SER A 520 -20.10 -4.85 -27.30
C SER A 520 -20.98 -5.21 -28.49
N ASP A 521 -21.18 -4.23 -29.38
CA ASP A 521 -21.86 -4.45 -30.66
C ASP A 521 -21.20 -5.54 -31.51
N ALA A 522 -19.88 -5.67 -31.44
CA ALA A 522 -19.14 -6.69 -32.19
C ALA A 522 -19.54 -8.10 -31.78
N LEU A 523 -19.71 -8.34 -30.47
CA LEU A 523 -20.10 -9.64 -29.93
C LEU A 523 -21.60 -9.89 -30.15
N ARG A 524 -22.45 -8.89 -29.92
CA ARG A 524 -23.91 -8.97 -30.16
C ARG A 524 -24.26 -9.27 -31.62
N ARG A 525 -23.50 -8.75 -32.59
CA ARG A 525 -23.72 -9.03 -34.02
C ARG A 525 -23.32 -10.45 -34.46
N ARG A 526 -22.56 -11.18 -33.63
CA ARG A 526 -22.06 -12.54 -33.93
C ARG A 526 -22.77 -13.63 -33.14
N CYS A 527 -23.78 -13.30 -32.33
CA CYS A 527 -24.54 -14.26 -31.55
C CYS A 527 -26.04 -14.01 -31.63
N LEU A 528 -26.83 -15.05 -31.33
CA LEU A 528 -28.24 -14.88 -31.04
C LEU A 528 -28.37 -14.26 -29.64
N TYR A 529 -28.88 -13.04 -29.59
CA TYR A 529 -29.09 -12.32 -28.34
C TYR A 529 -30.52 -12.55 -27.84
N LEU A 530 -30.66 -13.26 -26.71
CA LEU A 530 -31.93 -13.43 -26.03
C LEU A 530 -31.98 -12.52 -24.80
N TRP A 531 -32.83 -11.51 -24.84
CA TRP A 531 -33.19 -10.75 -23.66
C TRP A 531 -34.12 -11.59 -22.78
N ILE A 532 -33.78 -11.71 -21.49
CA ILE A 532 -34.61 -12.42 -20.50
C ILE A 532 -35.06 -11.41 -19.46
N ASP A 533 -36.34 -11.03 -19.54
CA ASP A 533 -37.00 -10.23 -18.51
C ASP A 533 -37.16 -11.03 -17.21
N TYR A 534 -37.53 -10.34 -16.13
CA TYR A 534 -37.97 -11.00 -14.92
C TYR A 534 -39.08 -12.02 -15.22
N PRO A 535 -39.08 -13.20 -14.56
CA PRO A 535 -40.13 -14.17 -14.74
C PRO A 535 -41.50 -13.55 -14.45
N THR A 536 -42.51 -13.98 -15.19
CA THR A 536 -43.90 -13.67 -14.82
C THR A 536 -44.19 -14.18 -13.41
N TYR A 537 -45.14 -13.56 -12.73
CA TYR A 537 -45.61 -13.97 -11.41
C TYR A 537 -45.74 -15.49 -11.26
N ASP A 538 -46.58 -16.13 -12.10
CA ASP A 538 -46.80 -17.59 -12.06
C ASP A 538 -45.53 -18.41 -12.34
N LYS A 539 -44.60 -17.87 -13.13
CA LYS A 539 -43.33 -18.53 -13.41
C LYS A 539 -42.38 -18.43 -12.23
N GLU A 540 -42.35 -17.31 -11.53
CA GLU A 540 -41.51 -17.11 -10.36
C GLU A 540 -42.00 -17.93 -9.17
N VAL A 541 -43.31 -18.02 -8.93
CA VAL A 541 -43.88 -18.94 -7.91
C VAL A 541 -43.41 -20.37 -8.17
N ARG A 542 -43.55 -20.87 -9.41
CA ARG A 542 -43.07 -22.21 -9.80
C ARG A 542 -41.56 -22.38 -9.65
N ILE A 543 -40.78 -21.31 -9.85
CA ILE A 543 -39.32 -21.33 -9.63
C ILE A 543 -39.03 -21.50 -8.14
N VAL A 544 -39.69 -20.72 -7.28
CA VAL A 544 -39.54 -20.78 -5.82
C VAL A 544 -39.92 -22.16 -5.31
N GLU A 545 -41.11 -22.67 -5.63
CA GLU A 545 -41.58 -23.99 -5.21
C GLU A 545 -40.63 -25.12 -5.64
N ARG A 546 -40.06 -25.00 -6.84
CA ARG A 546 -39.13 -26.02 -7.36
C ARG A 546 -37.75 -25.94 -6.72
N LYS A 547 -37.30 -24.76 -6.32
CA LYS A 547 -35.92 -24.50 -5.87
C LYS A 547 -35.77 -24.46 -4.35
N VAL A 548 -36.85 -24.24 -3.60
CA VAL A 548 -36.85 -24.10 -2.14
C VAL A 548 -37.57 -25.28 -1.50
N PRO A 549 -36.86 -26.34 -1.06
CA PRO A 549 -37.48 -27.48 -0.42
C PRO A 549 -38.18 -27.09 0.89
N GLY A 550 -39.41 -27.56 1.10
CA GLY A 550 -40.16 -27.35 2.34
C GLY A 550 -40.95 -26.04 2.42
N ILE A 551 -40.91 -25.19 1.39
CA ILE A 551 -41.80 -24.03 1.31
C ILE A 551 -43.23 -24.47 0.98
N ASN A 552 -44.23 -23.90 1.65
CA ASN A 552 -45.63 -24.11 1.30
C ASN A 552 -46.05 -23.16 0.15
N HIS A 553 -47.11 -23.53 -0.58
CA HIS A 553 -47.58 -22.75 -1.75
C HIS A 553 -47.95 -21.30 -1.39
N ARG A 554 -48.57 -21.10 -0.21
CA ARG A 554 -49.01 -19.77 0.25
C ARG A 554 -47.82 -18.84 0.46
N LEU A 555 -46.77 -19.31 1.12
CA LEU A 555 -45.57 -18.52 1.36
C LEU A 555 -44.83 -18.23 0.05
N ALA A 556 -44.77 -19.18 -0.89
CA ALA A 556 -44.19 -18.95 -2.21
C ALA A 556 -44.97 -17.87 -3.00
N ASP A 557 -46.31 -17.94 -2.97
CA ASP A 557 -47.21 -16.94 -3.57
C ASP A 557 -46.95 -15.54 -2.98
N GLU A 558 -46.96 -15.42 -1.65
CA GLU A 558 -46.78 -14.16 -0.93
C GLU A 558 -45.39 -13.54 -1.14
N VAL A 559 -44.32 -14.35 -1.09
CA VAL A 559 -42.94 -13.90 -1.38
C VAL A 559 -42.83 -13.38 -2.80
N THR A 560 -43.34 -14.10 -3.79
CA THR A 560 -43.27 -13.66 -5.18
C THR A 560 -44.08 -12.37 -5.41
N ARG A 561 -45.28 -12.23 -4.81
CA ARG A 561 -46.08 -10.98 -4.91
C ARG A 561 -45.33 -9.80 -4.30
N PHE A 562 -44.73 -10.04 -3.14
CA PHE A 562 -43.95 -9.02 -2.47
C PHE A 562 -42.76 -8.56 -3.33
N MET A 563 -42.02 -9.48 -3.93
CA MET A 563 -40.90 -9.16 -4.83
C MET A 563 -41.36 -8.41 -6.08
N GLU A 564 -42.51 -8.75 -6.65
CA GLU A 564 -43.08 -8.01 -7.78
C GLU A 564 -43.39 -6.55 -7.40
N SER A 565 -44.07 -6.33 -6.27
CA SER A 565 -44.36 -4.99 -5.74
C SER A 565 -43.08 -4.20 -5.47
N LEU A 566 -42.08 -4.85 -4.87
CA LEU A 566 -40.81 -4.24 -4.53
C LEU A 566 -40.02 -3.81 -5.77
N ARG A 567 -40.06 -4.58 -6.87
CA ARG A 567 -39.43 -4.22 -8.15
C ARG A 567 -40.06 -3.02 -8.84
N ARG A 568 -41.30 -2.66 -8.49
CA ARG A 568 -41.97 -1.44 -8.99
C ARG A 568 -41.56 -0.18 -8.22
N MET A 569 -40.89 -0.32 -7.08
CA MET A 569 -40.34 0.82 -6.33
C MET A 569 -39.09 1.40 -7.00
N ARG A 570 -38.83 2.69 -6.76
CA ARG A 570 -37.60 3.37 -7.20
C ARG A 570 -36.42 3.04 -6.27
N LEU A 571 -35.95 1.80 -6.37
CA LEU A 571 -34.76 1.32 -5.66
C LEU A 571 -33.49 1.59 -6.45
N ALA A 572 -32.38 1.84 -5.76
CA ALA A 572 -31.06 1.93 -6.38
C ALA A 572 -30.63 0.55 -6.91
N LYS A 573 -30.90 -0.52 -6.15
CA LYS A 573 -30.68 -1.90 -6.58
C LYS A 573 -31.99 -2.69 -6.58
N VAL A 574 -32.57 -2.85 -7.76
CA VAL A 574 -33.78 -3.66 -7.96
C VAL A 574 -33.47 -5.14 -7.70
N PRO A 575 -34.19 -5.82 -6.79
CA PRO A 575 -33.87 -7.19 -6.40
C PRO A 575 -34.28 -8.20 -7.48
N GLY A 576 -33.43 -9.22 -7.69
CA GLY A 576 -33.64 -10.24 -8.70
C GLY A 576 -34.31 -11.51 -8.19
N VAL A 577 -34.29 -12.55 -9.03
CA VAL A 577 -34.80 -13.89 -8.68
C VAL A 577 -33.89 -14.57 -7.64
N ALA A 578 -32.59 -14.25 -7.64
CA ALA A 578 -31.65 -14.76 -6.65
C ALA A 578 -32.06 -14.30 -5.23
N GLU A 579 -32.30 -13.00 -5.05
CA GLU A 579 -32.78 -12.46 -3.77
C GLU A 579 -34.15 -13.03 -3.36
N THR A 580 -35.01 -13.34 -4.33
CA THR A 580 -36.30 -14.03 -4.08
C THR A 580 -36.08 -15.41 -3.48
N LEU A 581 -35.16 -16.19 -4.06
CA LEU A 581 -34.83 -17.53 -3.58
C LEU A 581 -34.13 -17.51 -2.23
N ASP A 582 -33.15 -16.61 -2.04
CA ASP A 582 -32.45 -16.46 -0.76
C ASP A 582 -33.41 -16.13 0.37
N TRP A 583 -34.36 -15.22 0.11
CA TRP A 583 -35.37 -14.86 1.09
C TRP A 583 -36.36 -16.00 1.35
N ALA A 584 -36.84 -16.67 0.31
CA ALA A 584 -37.70 -17.84 0.44
C ALA A 584 -37.02 -18.98 1.23
N HIS A 585 -35.73 -19.24 1.00
CA HIS A 585 -34.94 -20.21 1.78
C HIS A 585 -34.84 -19.82 3.25
N ALA A 586 -34.59 -18.54 3.55
CA ALA A 586 -34.54 -18.05 4.92
C ALA A 586 -35.89 -18.22 5.64
N LEU A 587 -36.98 -17.85 4.97
CA LEU A 587 -38.34 -17.96 5.53
C LEU A 587 -38.77 -19.40 5.75
N ALA A 588 -38.48 -20.31 4.80
CA ALA A 588 -38.73 -21.73 4.96
C ALA A 588 -37.89 -22.34 6.10
N GLY A 589 -36.63 -21.89 6.26
CA GLY A 589 -35.76 -22.29 7.37
C GLY A 589 -36.23 -21.78 8.74
N LEU A 590 -36.97 -20.67 8.79
CA LEU A 590 -37.64 -20.17 9.98
C LEU A 590 -38.99 -20.86 10.25
N HIS A 591 -39.36 -21.85 9.42
CA HIS A 591 -40.66 -22.52 9.46
C HIS A 591 -41.84 -21.54 9.36
N ALA A 592 -41.67 -20.46 8.60
CA ALA A 592 -42.75 -19.53 8.32
C ALA A 592 -43.76 -20.17 7.36
N ASP A 593 -45.05 -19.91 7.60
CA ASP A 593 -46.12 -20.38 6.72
C ASP A 593 -46.79 -19.26 5.91
N HIS A 594 -46.53 -17.99 6.26
CA HIS A 594 -47.01 -16.78 5.60
C HIS A 594 -46.10 -15.60 5.97
N LEU A 595 -46.21 -14.48 5.24
CA LEU A 595 -45.54 -13.22 5.53
C LEU A 595 -46.40 -12.38 6.50
N ASP A 596 -45.76 -11.87 7.55
CA ASP A 596 -46.30 -10.83 8.42
C ASP A 596 -45.31 -9.65 8.53
N GLU A 597 -45.76 -8.55 9.16
CA GLU A 597 -44.98 -7.32 9.25
C GLU A 597 -43.67 -7.49 10.06
N THR A 598 -43.70 -8.29 11.11
CA THR A 598 -42.52 -8.56 11.94
C THR A 598 -41.49 -9.34 11.15
N LEU A 599 -41.92 -10.43 10.51
CA LEU A 599 -41.08 -11.31 9.71
C LEU A 599 -40.44 -10.55 8.56
N VAL A 600 -41.21 -9.72 7.84
CA VAL A 600 -40.70 -8.88 6.76
C VAL A 600 -39.69 -7.87 7.30
N SER A 601 -39.99 -7.15 8.38
CA SER A 601 -39.08 -6.16 8.96
C SER A 601 -37.74 -6.77 9.40
N GLU A 602 -37.76 -7.97 9.99
CA GLU A 602 -36.57 -8.66 10.49
C GLU A 602 -35.74 -9.29 9.37
N THR A 603 -36.37 -9.70 8.26
CA THR A 603 -35.72 -10.45 7.18
C THR A 603 -35.54 -9.68 5.88
N ILE A 604 -36.03 -8.43 5.77
CA ILE A 604 -35.90 -7.61 4.54
C ILE A 604 -34.44 -7.40 4.13
N GLY A 605 -33.50 -7.48 5.08
CA GLY A 605 -32.06 -7.47 4.81
C GLY A 605 -31.58 -8.63 3.94
N CYS A 606 -32.38 -9.69 3.76
CA CYS A 606 -32.14 -10.74 2.77
C CYS A 606 -32.28 -10.22 1.34
N VAL A 607 -33.21 -9.29 1.11
CA VAL A 607 -33.59 -8.76 -0.21
C VAL A 607 -32.92 -7.42 -0.51
N LEU A 608 -32.94 -6.48 0.44
CA LEU A 608 -32.36 -5.14 0.30
C LEU A 608 -31.04 -5.07 1.05
N LYS A 609 -29.95 -4.80 0.33
CA LYS A 609 -28.59 -4.72 0.89
C LYS A 609 -28.08 -3.29 1.04
N ASP A 610 -28.75 -2.32 0.43
CA ASP A 610 -28.40 -0.91 0.49
C ASP A 610 -29.18 -0.19 1.60
N ALA A 611 -28.49 0.67 2.37
CA ALA A 611 -29.06 1.33 3.53
C ALA A 611 -30.13 2.38 3.16
N ASP A 612 -29.99 3.04 2.00
CA ASP A 612 -30.96 4.02 1.54
C ASP A 612 -32.19 3.34 0.91
N ASP A 613 -32.01 2.21 0.22
CA ASP A 613 -33.13 1.38 -0.22
C ASP A 613 -33.93 0.82 0.97
N ILE A 614 -33.27 0.38 2.04
CA ILE A 614 -33.94 -0.03 3.29
C ILE A 614 -34.71 1.13 3.93
N LYS A 615 -34.14 2.33 3.99
CA LYS A 615 -34.84 3.52 4.51
C LYS A 615 -36.07 3.85 3.66
N ARG A 616 -35.94 3.82 2.33
CA ARG A 616 -37.06 4.06 1.40
C ARG A 616 -38.16 3.04 1.58
N PHE A 617 -37.81 1.76 1.66
CA PHE A 617 -38.75 0.69 1.94
C PHE A 617 -39.51 0.92 3.25
N ARG A 618 -38.80 1.19 4.35
CA ARG A 618 -39.42 1.47 5.66
C ARG A 618 -40.35 2.68 5.62
N ALA A 619 -39.96 3.74 4.91
CA ALA A 619 -40.80 4.93 4.75
C ALA A 619 -42.08 4.64 3.94
N GLU A 620 -42.02 3.71 2.98
CA GLU A 620 -43.19 3.29 2.21
C GLU A 620 -44.12 2.38 3.02
N VAL A 621 -43.55 1.41 3.76
CA VAL A 621 -44.31 0.56 4.69
C VAL A 621 -45.01 1.38 5.77
N GLN A 622 -44.36 2.42 6.30
CA GLN A 622 -45.01 3.34 7.26
C GLN A 622 -46.23 4.07 6.69
N LYS A 623 -46.29 4.26 5.37
CA LYS A 623 -47.40 4.96 4.71
C LYS A 623 -48.54 4.03 4.31
N SER A 624 -48.23 2.86 3.78
CA SER A 624 -49.21 1.96 3.14
C SER A 624 -49.37 0.60 3.82
N GLY A 625 -48.55 0.30 4.83
CA GLY A 625 -48.49 -1.00 5.51
C GLY A 625 -47.81 -2.08 4.67
N VAL A 626 -47.41 -3.20 5.28
CA VAL A 626 -46.81 -4.34 4.56
C VAL A 626 -47.82 -5.04 3.64
N ALA A 627 -49.11 -5.02 4.00
CA ALA A 627 -50.17 -5.66 3.22
C ALA A 627 -50.32 -5.08 1.80
N SER A 628 -49.93 -3.81 1.58
CA SER A 628 -49.95 -3.19 0.25
C SER A 628 -48.98 -3.85 -0.73
N PHE A 629 -47.94 -4.52 -0.23
CA PHE A 629 -46.98 -5.26 -1.04
C PHE A 629 -47.46 -6.67 -1.40
N LEU A 630 -48.43 -7.21 -0.67
CA LEU A 630 -49.04 -8.52 -0.91
C LEU A 630 -50.28 -8.43 -1.82
N HIS A 631 -50.89 -7.24 -1.92
CA HIS A 631 -52.03 -6.96 -2.78
C HIS A 631 -51.62 -6.15 -4.00
N VAL A 632 -51.21 -6.83 -5.07
CA VAL A 632 -51.09 -6.20 -6.39
C VAL A 632 -52.50 -6.15 -6.99
N ALA A 633 -53.11 -4.96 -7.09
CA ALA A 633 -54.32 -4.79 -7.90
C ALA A 633 -54.00 -5.20 -9.36
N PRO A 634 -54.89 -5.96 -10.03
CA PRO A 634 -54.63 -6.51 -11.36
C PRO A 634 -54.34 -5.46 -12.43
#